data_AF-F6D2F7-F1
#
_entry.id   AF-F6D2F7-F1
#
_cell.length_a   1.000
_cell.length_b   1.000
_cell.length_c   1.000
_cell.angle_alpha   90.00
_cell.angle_beta   90.00
_cell.angle_gamma   90.00
#
_symmetry.space_group_name_H-M   'P 1'
#
loop_
_entity.id
_entity.type
_entity.pdbx_description
1 polymer ?
#
loop_
_entity_poly.entity_id
_entity_poly.type
_entity_poly.pdbx_seq_one_letter_code
_entity_poly.pdbx_strand_id
1 'polypeptide(L)'
;MMIKLARNHKIITYMLPLIGLLFAFSFCMGPVAAADNVTNNSSTNSTNWYVYSNQTIQDAVNNAAPGDTIIVNEGTYNENVILDKTDLTVKTNGNVTVQAANPSQPCFTLNSNATNAVIEGFTIIGSNNAGIYLNNTSNCLFKLFNFRKHNI
;
A
#
# COMPACT_ATOMS: atom_id res chain seq x y z
N MET A 1 -8.23 36.65 -27.36
CA MET A 1 -7.59 36.04 -26.17
C MET A 1 -7.43 34.54 -26.44
N MET A 2 -6.24 34.02 -26.17
CA MET A 2 -5.67 32.73 -26.57
C MET A 2 -6.49 31.54 -26.00
N ILE A 3 -6.91 30.53 -26.80
CA ILE A 3 -6.25 29.29 -27.28
C ILE A 3 -6.58 28.04 -26.44
N LYS A 4 -7.18 27.05 -27.15
CA LYS A 4 -7.12 25.55 -27.08
C LYS A 4 -7.34 24.83 -25.74
N LEU A 5 -7.95 23.62 -25.67
CA LEU A 5 -7.93 22.50 -26.63
C LEU A 5 -9.14 21.57 -26.42
N ALA A 6 -9.83 21.20 -27.51
CA ALA A 6 -10.71 20.03 -27.58
C ALA A 6 -9.97 18.88 -28.29
N ARG A 7 -10.12 17.64 -27.81
CA ARG A 7 -9.83 16.37 -28.51
C ARG A 7 -11.00 15.44 -28.13
N ASN A 8 -11.92 14.96 -28.96
CA ASN A 8 -11.99 14.53 -30.36
C ASN A 8 -11.05 13.38 -30.74
N HIS A 9 -11.56 12.13 -30.63
CA HIS A 9 -11.10 10.99 -31.40
C HIS A 9 -12.24 9.97 -31.58
N LYS A 10 -13.00 10.13 -32.67
CA LYS A 10 -13.60 9.02 -33.43
C LYS A 10 -13.03 9.13 -34.85
N ILE A 11 -13.03 8.01 -35.60
CA ILE A 11 -12.40 7.77 -36.92
C ILE A 11 -10.95 7.26 -36.70
N ILE A 12 -10.59 5.99 -36.92
CA ILE A 12 -10.42 5.24 -38.20
C ILE A 12 -10.48 3.73 -37.85
N THR A 13 -11.47 2.92 -38.25
CA THR A 13 -11.68 2.22 -39.55
C THR A 13 -10.48 1.40 -40.05
N TYR A 14 -10.35 0.14 -39.60
CA TYR A 14 -9.59 -0.92 -40.29
C TYR A 14 -10.39 -2.24 -40.28
N MET A 15 -11.47 -2.25 -41.06
CA MET A 15 -12.01 -3.47 -41.67
C MET A 15 -11.66 -3.39 -43.15
N LEU A 16 -10.73 -4.21 -43.63
CA LEU A 16 -10.57 -4.52 -45.07
C LEU A 16 -10.05 -5.98 -45.17
N PRO A 17 -10.27 -6.69 -46.29
CA PRO A 17 -11.14 -7.86 -46.32
C PRO A 17 -10.40 -9.21 -46.50
N LEU A 18 -11.19 -10.26 -46.35
CA LEU A 18 -10.98 -11.66 -46.71
C LEU A 18 -10.35 -11.84 -48.12
N ILE A 19 -9.20 -12.52 -48.21
CA ILE A 19 -8.82 -13.57 -49.20
C ILE A 19 -7.32 -13.89 -49.09
N GLY A 20 -6.98 -15.19 -49.02
CA GLY A 20 -5.62 -15.65 -49.23
C GLY A 20 -5.26 -16.93 -48.47
N LEU A 21 -5.91 -18.05 -48.80
CA LEU A 21 -5.42 -19.40 -48.48
C LEU A 21 -4.01 -19.57 -49.04
N LEU A 22 -2.99 -19.66 -48.18
CA LEU A 22 -1.69 -20.20 -48.57
C LEU A 22 -1.20 -21.16 -47.48
N PHE A 23 -1.33 -22.44 -47.78
CA PHE A 23 -0.67 -23.52 -47.08
C PHE A 23 0.84 -23.32 -47.17
N ALA A 24 1.50 -23.10 -46.04
CA ALA A 24 2.89 -23.42 -45.87
C ALA A 24 3.00 -24.35 -44.66
N PHE A 25 3.00 -25.66 -44.94
CA PHE A 25 3.58 -26.65 -44.05
C PHE A 25 5.05 -26.27 -43.84
N SER A 26 5.34 -25.62 -42.73
CA SER A 26 6.68 -25.59 -42.19
C SER A 26 6.62 -26.15 -40.78
N PHE A 27 6.78 -27.47 -40.70
CA PHE A 27 7.20 -28.15 -39.48
C PHE A 27 8.65 -27.73 -39.21
N CYS A 28 8.83 -26.52 -38.69
CA CYS A 28 10.05 -26.20 -37.97
C CYS A 28 9.89 -26.72 -36.55
N MET A 29 10.21 -28.00 -36.32
CA MET A 29 10.61 -28.46 -34.99
C MET A 29 11.99 -27.85 -34.69
N GLY A 30 12.01 -26.54 -34.44
CA GLY A 30 13.05 -25.88 -33.66
C GLY A 30 12.91 -26.29 -32.20
N PRO A 31 13.98 -26.19 -31.39
CA PRO A 31 14.04 -26.78 -30.06
C PRO A 31 12.81 -26.41 -29.23
N VAL A 32 12.26 -27.42 -28.53
CA VAL A 32 11.32 -27.19 -27.44
C VAL A 32 12.00 -26.16 -26.52
N ALA A 33 11.45 -24.95 -26.45
CA ALA A 33 11.77 -24.08 -25.35
C ALA A 33 11.31 -24.84 -24.11
N ALA A 34 12.21 -25.09 -23.16
CA ALA A 34 11.77 -25.46 -21.83
C ALA A 34 10.73 -24.41 -21.44
N ALA A 35 9.47 -24.84 -21.27
CA ALA A 35 8.54 -24.03 -20.52
C ALA A 35 9.24 -23.90 -19.17
N ASP A 36 9.75 -22.70 -18.89
CA ASP A 36 10.11 -22.38 -17.53
C ASP A 36 8.80 -22.59 -16.77
N ASN A 37 8.77 -23.64 -15.96
CA ASN A 37 7.78 -23.74 -14.92
C ASN A 37 8.20 -22.70 -13.89
N VAL A 38 8.09 -21.41 -14.29
CA VAL A 38 7.72 -20.35 -13.39
C VAL A 38 6.36 -20.79 -12.91
N THR A 39 6.36 -21.73 -11.95
CA THR A 39 5.35 -21.81 -10.91
C THR A 39 5.10 -20.37 -10.61
N ASN A 40 3.92 -19.86 -10.97
CA ASN A 40 3.57 -18.46 -10.84
C ASN A 40 4.13 -18.01 -9.51
N ASN A 41 5.32 -17.39 -9.55
CA ASN A 41 5.92 -16.80 -8.40
C ASN A 41 5.10 -15.55 -8.39
N SER A 42 3.92 -15.65 -7.78
CA SER A 42 3.25 -14.52 -7.22
C SER A 42 4.28 -13.97 -6.26
N SER A 43 5.18 -13.14 -6.79
CA SER A 43 5.67 -11.99 -6.07
C SER A 43 4.39 -11.46 -5.47
N THR A 44 4.20 -11.70 -4.17
CA THR A 44 3.20 -11.02 -3.37
C THR A 44 3.42 -9.57 -3.76
N ASN A 45 2.57 -9.04 -4.61
CA ASN A 45 2.89 -7.86 -5.40
C ASN A 45 2.67 -6.68 -4.47
N SER A 46 3.50 -6.61 -3.42
CA SER A 46 3.47 -5.67 -2.31
C SER A 46 3.58 -4.31 -2.94
N THR A 47 2.48 -3.59 -2.87
CA THR A 47 2.40 -2.24 -3.38
C THR A 47 2.82 -1.24 -2.31
N ASN A 48 3.40 -0.13 -2.75
CA ASN A 48 3.75 0.97 -1.88
C ASN A 48 2.62 2.01 -1.93
N TRP A 49 2.04 2.31 -0.77
CA TRP A 49 1.05 3.36 -0.58
C TRP A 49 1.71 4.58 0.04
N TYR A 50 1.61 5.74 -0.60
CA TYR A 50 2.17 6.98 -0.07
C TYR A 50 1.07 7.82 0.56
N VAL A 51 1.27 8.21 1.82
CA VAL A 51 0.38 9.10 2.56
C VAL A 51 1.03 10.48 2.65
N TYR A 52 0.29 11.50 2.23
CA TYR A 52 0.68 12.91 2.35
C TYR A 52 -0.13 13.61 3.43
N SER A 53 0.31 14.80 3.85
CA SER A 53 -0.25 15.52 5.02
C SER A 53 -1.73 15.89 4.93
N ASN A 54 -2.34 15.87 3.74
CA ASN A 54 -3.77 16.09 3.51
C ASN A 54 -4.60 14.80 3.40
N GLN A 55 -3.98 13.65 3.69
CA GLN A 55 -4.60 12.32 3.70
C GLN A 55 -4.50 11.71 5.10
N THR A 56 -5.19 10.60 5.32
CA THR A 56 -5.14 9.87 6.60
C THR A 56 -4.31 8.59 6.46
N ILE A 57 -3.64 8.17 7.53
CA ILE A 57 -2.98 6.85 7.55
C ILE A 57 -4.06 5.76 7.52
N GLN A 58 -5.20 5.98 8.19
CA GLN A 58 -6.28 4.99 8.22
C GLN A 58 -6.84 4.68 6.83
N ASP A 59 -7.01 5.66 5.94
CA ASP A 59 -7.49 5.39 4.58
C ASP A 59 -6.50 4.55 3.79
N ALA A 60 -5.19 4.79 3.94
CA ALA A 60 -4.18 3.94 3.32
C ALA A 60 -4.21 2.52 3.89
N VAL A 61 -4.35 2.37 5.22
CA VAL A 61 -4.52 1.06 5.87
C VAL A 61 -5.77 0.35 5.34
N ASN A 62 -6.88 1.04 5.20
CA ASN A 62 -8.14 0.48 4.70
C ASN A 62 -8.04 -0.01 3.25
N ASN A 63 -7.27 0.68 2.39
CA ASN A 63 -7.11 0.33 0.98
C ASN A 63 -5.98 -0.66 0.70
N ALA A 64 -4.98 -0.76 1.58
CA ALA A 64 -3.85 -1.68 1.44
C ALA A 64 -4.31 -3.15 1.45
N ALA A 65 -3.64 -3.99 0.66
CA ALA A 65 -3.77 -5.43 0.74
C ALA A 65 -2.81 -6.02 1.80
N PRO A 66 -3.04 -7.27 2.25
CA PRO A 66 -2.04 -7.99 3.03
C PRO A 66 -0.67 -8.01 2.36
N GLY A 67 0.39 -7.77 3.11
CA GLY A 67 1.76 -7.71 2.59
C GLY A 67 2.19 -6.36 2.01
N ASP A 68 1.30 -5.38 1.87
CA ASP A 68 1.63 -4.06 1.34
C ASP A 68 2.49 -3.23 2.29
N THR A 69 3.11 -2.17 1.74
CA THR A 69 3.86 -1.19 2.52
C THR A 69 3.22 0.20 2.41
N ILE A 70 2.87 0.78 3.55
CA ILE A 70 2.41 2.16 3.69
C ILE A 70 3.60 3.02 4.11
N ILE A 71 3.87 4.06 3.32
CA ILE A 71 4.94 5.03 3.51
C ILE A 71 4.28 6.38 3.84
N VAL A 72 4.42 6.80 5.09
CA VAL A 72 3.83 8.04 5.59
C VAL A 72 4.85 9.16 5.49
N ASN A 73 4.58 10.17 4.66
CA ASN A 73 5.45 11.33 4.55
C ASN A 73 5.32 12.24 5.76
N GLU A 74 6.34 13.09 5.95
CA GLU A 74 6.41 14.07 7.03
C GLU A 74 5.10 14.83 7.27
N GLY A 75 4.76 15.02 8.54
CA GLY A 75 3.49 15.64 8.92
C GLY A 75 3.03 15.29 10.32
N THR A 76 1.94 15.94 10.74
CA THR A 76 1.21 15.60 11.96
C THR A 76 -0.16 15.05 11.57
N TYR A 77 -0.45 13.83 11.99
CA TYR A 77 -1.67 13.11 11.68
C TYR A 77 -2.48 12.97 12.97
N ASN A 78 -3.65 13.62 13.01
CA ASN A 78 -4.55 13.59 14.15
C ASN A 78 -5.59 12.49 13.98
N GLU A 79 -5.24 11.27 14.38
CA GLU A 79 -6.06 10.07 14.18
C GLU A 79 -5.72 8.97 15.21
N ASN A 80 -6.59 7.96 15.29
CA ASN A 80 -6.33 6.71 16.00
C ASN A 80 -6.36 5.59 14.95
N VAL A 81 -5.20 5.01 14.66
CA VAL A 81 -5.02 4.06 13.55
C VAL A 81 -5.28 2.63 14.02
N ILE A 82 -6.08 1.90 13.25
CA ILE A 82 -6.41 0.49 13.48
C ILE A 82 -5.86 -0.32 12.32
N LEU A 83 -5.01 -1.29 12.64
CA LEU A 83 -4.50 -2.28 11.71
C LEU A 83 -5.24 -3.60 11.92
N ASP A 84 -5.73 -4.18 10.83
CA ASP A 84 -6.46 -5.45 10.81
C ASP A 84 -6.05 -6.37 9.64
N LYS A 85 -4.84 -6.17 9.10
CA LYS A 85 -4.33 -6.92 7.95
C LYS A 85 -2.97 -7.55 8.23
N THR A 86 -2.80 -8.78 7.78
CA THR A 86 -1.54 -9.52 7.95
C THR A 86 -0.43 -8.94 7.07
N ASP A 87 0.80 -9.03 7.58
CA ASP A 87 2.04 -8.68 6.88
C ASP A 87 2.10 -7.22 6.40
N LEU A 88 1.29 -6.33 6.99
CA LEU A 88 1.27 -4.92 6.64
C LEU A 88 2.49 -4.20 7.24
N THR A 89 3.24 -3.49 6.41
CA THR A 89 4.33 -2.61 6.87
C THR A 89 3.86 -1.16 6.84
N VAL A 90 3.99 -0.44 7.94
CA VAL A 90 3.68 0.99 8.05
C VAL A 90 4.93 1.72 8.53
N LYS A 91 5.53 2.54 7.67
CA LYS A 91 6.79 3.22 7.98
C LYS A 91 6.75 4.69 7.61
N THR A 92 7.63 5.47 8.23
CA THR A 92 7.74 6.90 7.95
C THR A 92 8.77 7.19 6.86
N ASN A 93 8.54 8.28 6.13
CA ASN A 93 9.50 8.94 5.24
C ASN A 93 9.69 10.38 5.72
N GLY A 94 10.51 10.54 6.77
CA GLY A 94 10.75 11.80 7.44
C GLY A 94 10.14 11.86 8.84
N ASN A 95 9.94 13.09 9.35
CA ASN A 95 9.45 13.31 10.71
C ASN A 95 7.91 13.24 10.74
N VAL A 96 7.37 12.14 11.22
CA VAL A 96 5.93 11.92 11.35
C VAL A 96 5.52 11.89 12.82
N THR A 97 4.51 12.69 13.15
CA THR A 97 3.86 12.66 14.46
C THR A 97 2.43 12.14 14.32
N VAL A 98 2.08 11.11 15.08
CA VAL A 98 0.69 10.67 15.24
C VAL A 98 0.18 11.19 16.58
N GLN A 99 -0.83 12.03 16.52
CA GLN A 99 -1.56 12.56 17.66
C GLN A 99 -2.89 11.86 17.79
N ALA A 100 -3.19 11.28 18.96
CA ALA A 100 -4.48 10.66 19.19
C ALA A 100 -5.62 11.67 19.01
N ALA A 101 -6.49 11.43 18.03
CA ALA A 101 -7.72 12.22 17.85
C ALA A 101 -8.68 12.04 19.04
N ASN A 102 -8.76 10.81 19.57
CA ASN A 102 -9.41 10.48 20.82
C ASN A 102 -8.34 10.10 21.87
N PRO A 103 -8.08 10.97 22.87
CA PRO A 103 -7.09 10.71 23.92
C PRO A 103 -7.38 9.44 24.74
N SER A 104 -8.63 8.99 24.83
CA SER A 104 -8.98 7.79 25.59
C SER A 104 -8.66 6.48 24.86
N GLN A 105 -8.24 6.56 23.59
CA GLN A 105 -7.92 5.42 22.74
C GLN A 105 -6.42 5.38 22.41
N PRO A 106 -5.86 4.20 22.09
CA PRO A 106 -4.48 4.09 21.63
C PRO A 106 -4.26 4.82 20.30
N CYS A 107 -3.04 5.32 20.03
CA CYS A 107 -2.73 5.90 18.72
C CYS A 107 -2.65 4.83 17.63
N PHE A 108 -2.10 3.66 17.95
CA PHE A 108 -2.13 2.48 17.07
C PHE A 108 -2.78 1.31 17.81
N THR A 109 -3.75 0.66 17.17
CA THR A 109 -4.36 -0.59 17.63
C THR A 109 -4.14 -1.67 16.57
N LEU A 110 -3.50 -2.77 16.95
CA LEU A 110 -3.35 -3.93 16.08
C LEU A 110 -4.30 -5.02 16.54
N ASN A 111 -5.32 -5.30 15.72
CA ASN A 111 -6.29 -6.36 15.98
C ASN A 111 -5.73 -7.74 15.62
N SER A 112 -6.48 -8.80 15.93
CA SER A 112 -6.05 -10.19 15.79
C SER A 112 -5.56 -10.57 14.39
N ASN A 113 -6.05 -9.88 13.36
CA ASN A 113 -5.67 -10.11 11.96
C ASN A 113 -4.37 -9.40 11.55
N ALA A 114 -3.88 -8.46 12.36
CA ALA A 114 -2.65 -7.70 12.09
C ALA A 114 -1.39 -8.47 12.50
N THR A 115 -1.29 -9.74 12.12
CA THR A 115 -0.12 -10.59 12.37
C THR A 115 1.06 -10.18 11.51
N ASN A 116 2.28 -10.36 12.03
CA ASN A 116 3.53 -10.02 11.33
C ASN A 116 3.63 -8.53 10.89
N ALA A 117 2.84 -7.64 11.49
CA ALA A 117 2.86 -6.24 11.12
C ALA A 117 4.18 -5.58 11.53
N VAL A 118 4.67 -4.66 10.70
CA VAL A 118 5.85 -3.84 11.00
C VAL A 118 5.40 -2.40 11.10
N ILE A 119 5.69 -1.74 12.23
CA ILE A 119 5.45 -0.29 12.36
C ILE A 119 6.78 0.38 12.74
N GLU A 120 7.14 1.42 11.99
CA GLU A 120 8.47 2.01 12.08
C GLU A 120 8.48 3.54 11.97
N GLY A 121 9.20 4.20 12.88
CA GLY A 121 9.67 5.57 12.68
C GLY A 121 8.75 6.70 13.15
N PHE A 122 7.73 6.41 13.95
CA PHE A 122 6.73 7.40 14.37
C PHE A 122 7.07 8.07 15.71
N THR A 123 6.74 9.36 15.80
CA THR A 123 6.56 10.05 17.08
C THR A 123 5.11 9.93 17.51
N ILE A 124 4.84 9.43 18.72
CA ILE A 124 3.46 9.21 19.22
C ILE A 124 3.17 10.14 20.40
N ILE A 125 2.04 10.86 20.34
CA ILE A 125 1.56 11.79 21.36
C ILE A 125 0.03 11.75 21.56
N GLY A 126 -0.44 12.35 22.66
CA GLY A 126 -1.85 12.71 22.85
C GLY A 126 -2.78 11.62 23.39
N SER A 127 -2.34 10.35 23.45
CA SER A 127 -3.12 9.30 24.12
C SER A 127 -2.88 9.29 25.63
N ASN A 128 -3.97 9.20 26.40
CA ASN A 128 -4.01 8.94 27.83
C ASN A 128 -4.09 7.43 28.15
N ASN A 129 -4.26 6.58 27.12
CA ASN A 129 -4.38 5.13 27.26
C ASN A 129 -3.04 4.45 26.96
N ALA A 130 -2.65 4.43 25.68
CA ALA A 130 -1.43 3.79 25.21
C ALA A 130 -0.97 4.41 23.89
N GLY A 131 0.33 4.39 23.61
CA GLY A 131 0.79 4.74 22.27
C GLY A 131 0.43 3.68 21.24
N ILE A 132 0.65 2.41 21.59
CA ILE A 132 0.41 1.24 20.74
C ILE A 132 -0.25 0.16 21.60
N TYR A 133 -1.32 -0.46 21.09
CA TYR A 133 -2.05 -1.53 21.75
C TYR A 133 -2.13 -2.76 20.83
N LEU A 134 -1.84 -3.94 21.39
CA LEU A 134 -1.89 -5.23 20.70
C LEU A 134 -3.08 -6.03 21.21
N ASN A 135 -4.05 -6.28 20.34
CA ASN A 135 -5.26 -7.02 20.65
C ASN A 135 -5.21 -8.39 19.98
N ASN A 136 -4.66 -9.39 20.70
CA ASN A 136 -4.56 -10.77 20.24
C ASN A 136 -3.82 -10.95 18.90
N THR A 137 -2.80 -10.12 18.65
CA THR A 137 -1.91 -10.27 17.48
C THR A 137 -0.55 -10.84 17.89
N SER A 138 0.21 -11.37 16.92
CA SER A 138 1.51 -11.99 17.11
C SER A 138 2.54 -11.51 16.09
N ASN A 139 3.82 -11.73 16.42
CA ASN A 139 4.97 -11.48 15.54
C ASN A 139 5.10 -10.04 15.00
N CYS A 140 4.55 -9.06 15.71
CA CYS A 140 4.65 -7.66 15.30
C CYS A 140 6.02 -7.07 15.68
N LEU A 141 6.52 -6.18 14.83
CA LEU A 141 7.82 -5.54 15.00
C LEU A 141 7.67 -4.02 15.08
N PHE A 142 8.22 -3.44 16.14
CA PHE A 142 8.19 -2.00 16.41
C PHE A 142 9.60 -1.45 16.46
N LYS A 143 9.90 -0.47 15.61
CA LYS A 143 11.25 0.12 15.50
C LYS A 143 11.19 1.64 15.41
N LEU A 144 12.25 2.29 15.88
CA LEU A 144 12.47 3.74 15.71
C LEU A 144 11.33 4.63 16.23
N PHE A 145 10.71 4.26 17.35
CA PHE A 145 9.65 5.07 17.96
C PHE A 145 10.21 6.11 18.93
N ASN A 146 9.58 7.29 18.90
CA ASN A 146 9.75 8.31 19.92
C ASN A 146 8.42 8.53 20.65
N PHE A 147 8.31 8.07 21.89
CA PHE A 147 7.15 8.34 22.74
C PHE A 147 7.37 9.65 23.49
N ARG A 148 6.47 10.63 23.33
CA ARG A 148 6.54 11.89 24.05
C ARG A 148 5.26 12.08 24.86
N LYS A 149 5.42 12.39 26.15
CA LYS A 149 4.31 12.85 26.98
C LYS A 149 3.87 14.22 26.45
N HIS A 150 2.62 14.32 26.01
CA HIS A 150 2.04 15.62 25.67
C HIS A 150 1.72 16.33 26.98
N ASN A 151 2.61 17.21 27.43
CA ASN A 151 2.36 18.08 28.57
C ASN A 151 1.44 19.21 28.08
N ILE A 152 0.20 19.21 28.58
CA ILE A 152 -0.70 20.37 28.57
C ILE A 152 -0.31 21.34 29.68
#